data_AF-A0A967PBP4-F1
#
_entry.id   AF-A0A967PBP4-F1
#
_cell.length_a   1.000
_cell.length_b   1.000
_cell.length_c   1.000
_cell.angle_alpha   90.00
_cell.angle_beta   90.00
_cell.angle_gamma   90.00
#
_symmetry.space_group_name_H-M   'P 1'
#
loop_
_entity.id
_entity.type
_entity.pdbx_description
1 polymer ?
#
loop_
_entity_poly.entity_id
_entity_poly.type
_entity_poly.pdbx_seq_one_letter_code
_entity_poly.pdbx_strand_id
1 'polypeptide(L)'
;EKEAIETLRSQRVDGLLISSSLTREDYSFYESIIEGGAKVVFFDRCIENIGASCVSVNDRESSKKITEHLIKEHGYTKIAHLSGPQKVSIGKERLFGYKDALNAHNITINEKLILQAGFKEETGYEAMITLLERGGGNHPEAVVAVNDPTAIGAIKAIKEYGLTIPEDVAIVGFTDDIRSSLLDVPLTTVHQPAYQMGEEAAKKLINFIEEDDGTVEKIEIPTTLKIRSSCGC
;
A
#
# COMPACT_ATOMS: atom_id res chain seq x y z
N GLU A 1 14.97 -7.12 10.75
CA GLU A 1 15.13 -5.65 10.77
C GLU A 1 15.98 -5.15 11.93
N LYS A 2 15.62 -5.41 13.22
CA LYS A 2 16.41 -4.98 14.38
C LYS A 2 17.92 -5.30 14.26
N GLU A 3 18.25 -6.54 13.92
CA GLU A 3 19.64 -6.99 13.69
C GLU A 3 20.35 -6.21 12.57
N ALA A 4 19.65 -5.88 11.48
CA ALA A 4 20.23 -5.09 10.39
C ALA A 4 20.52 -3.66 10.84
N ILE A 5 19.61 -3.06 11.62
CA ILE A 5 19.80 -1.73 12.21
C ILE A 5 20.98 -1.74 13.19
N GLU A 6 21.06 -2.75 14.06
CA GLU A 6 22.19 -2.91 14.99
C GLU A 6 23.51 -3.10 14.26
N THR A 7 23.52 -3.87 13.17
CA THR A 7 24.70 -4.06 12.32
C THR A 7 25.18 -2.72 11.75
N LEU A 8 24.29 -1.93 11.13
CA LEU A 8 24.63 -0.60 10.61
C LEU A 8 25.13 0.33 11.72
N ARG A 9 24.48 0.33 12.88
CA ARG A 9 24.91 1.14 14.04
C ARG A 9 26.28 0.74 14.54
N SER A 10 26.60 -0.56 14.58
CA SER A 10 27.94 -1.03 14.97
C SER A 10 29.03 -0.62 13.98
N GLN A 11 28.66 -0.38 12.72
CA GLN A 11 29.51 0.18 11.67
C GLN A 11 29.63 1.71 11.73
N ARG A 12 28.98 2.37 12.70
CA ARG A 12 29.02 3.83 12.90
C ARG A 12 28.54 4.63 11.70
N VAL A 13 27.44 4.21 11.08
CA VAL A 13 26.75 5.04 10.08
C VAL A 13 26.25 6.34 10.71
N ASP A 14 26.29 7.43 9.94
CA ASP A 14 25.89 8.77 10.42
C ASP A 14 24.37 8.93 10.57
N GLY A 15 23.59 8.09 9.89
CA GLY A 15 22.14 8.11 9.96
C GLY A 15 21.49 6.87 9.36
N LEU A 16 20.19 6.73 9.60
CA LEU A 16 19.40 5.58 9.18
C LEU A 16 18.17 6.05 8.40
N LEU A 17 18.04 5.56 7.17
CA LEU A 17 16.84 5.69 6.35
C LEU A 17 16.07 4.37 6.39
N ILE A 18 14.87 4.36 6.97
CA ILE A 18 14.17 3.12 7.34
C ILE A 18 12.77 3.06 6.70
N SER A 19 12.48 1.97 5.99
CA SER A 19 11.09 1.57 5.68
C SER A 19 10.72 0.42 6.61
N SER A 20 9.86 0.70 7.60
CA SER A 20 9.61 -0.26 8.67
C SER A 20 8.85 -1.48 8.16
N SER A 21 9.35 -2.66 8.52
CA SER A 21 8.70 -3.94 8.27
C SER A 21 8.02 -4.50 9.52
N LEU A 22 7.96 -3.73 10.61
CA LEU A 22 7.40 -4.21 11.87
C LEU A 22 5.94 -4.63 11.68
N THR A 23 5.66 -5.84 12.15
CA THR A 23 4.31 -6.42 12.19
C THR A 23 3.77 -6.44 13.62
N ARG A 24 4.32 -5.61 14.51
CA ARG A 24 3.93 -5.45 15.92
C ARG A 24 4.01 -3.97 16.30
N GLU A 25 3.08 -3.54 17.14
CA GLU A 25 3.06 -2.19 17.73
C GLU A 25 4.01 -2.14 18.94
N ASP A 26 5.26 -2.54 18.71
CA ASP A 26 6.35 -2.42 19.68
C ASP A 26 7.47 -1.61 19.04
N TYR A 27 7.43 -0.30 19.29
CA TYR A 27 8.36 0.68 18.75
C TYR A 27 9.49 1.04 19.72
N SER A 28 9.54 0.38 20.89
CA SER A 28 10.55 0.61 21.94
C SER A 28 11.99 0.54 21.42
N PHE A 29 12.23 -0.30 20.42
CA PHE A 29 13.53 -0.38 19.75
C PHE A 29 13.88 0.91 19.01
N TYR A 30 12.94 1.50 18.26
CA TYR A 30 13.20 2.76 17.55
C TYR A 30 13.31 3.94 18.53
N GLU A 31 12.42 3.99 19.52
CA GLU A 31 12.48 4.99 20.60
C GLU A 31 13.85 4.97 21.27
N SER A 32 14.34 3.78 21.66
CA SER A 32 15.64 3.62 22.30
C SER A 32 16.82 4.08 21.42
N ILE A 33 16.82 3.81 20.11
CA ILE A 33 17.92 4.27 19.25
C ILE A 33 17.85 5.76 18.97
N ILE A 34 16.64 6.34 18.86
CA ILE A 34 16.42 7.77 18.64
C ILE A 34 16.84 8.56 19.89
N GLU A 35 16.41 8.12 21.08
CA GLU A 35 16.86 8.67 22.37
C GLU A 35 18.37 8.53 22.56
N GLY A 36 18.96 7.47 22.00
CA GLY A 36 20.41 7.26 21.94
C GLY A 36 21.16 8.16 20.94
N GLY A 37 20.48 9.10 20.29
CA GLY A 37 21.06 10.07 19.36
C GLY A 37 21.16 9.61 17.91
N ALA A 38 20.53 8.48 17.53
CA ALA A 38 20.54 8.05 16.13
C ALA A 38 19.68 8.99 15.27
N LYS A 39 20.27 9.49 14.18
CA LYS A 39 19.55 10.30 13.18
C LYS A 39 18.74 9.37 12.29
N VAL A 40 17.42 9.35 12.48
CA VAL A 40 16.50 8.42 11.83
C VAL A 40 15.46 9.19 11.01
N VAL A 41 15.28 8.77 9.76
CA VAL A 41 14.18 9.20 8.89
C VAL A 41 13.45 7.96 8.38
N PHE A 42 12.13 7.93 8.53
CA PHE A 42 11.30 6.90 7.96
C PHE A 42 10.85 7.25 6.55
N PHE A 43 10.63 6.24 5.71
CA PHE A 43 10.02 6.42 4.40
C PHE A 43 9.11 5.25 4.02
N ASP A 44 8.10 5.51 3.19
CA ASP A 44 7.06 4.56 2.72
C ASP A 44 6.20 3.97 3.86
N ARG A 45 6.81 3.26 4.81
CA ARG A 45 6.18 2.64 5.97
C ARG A 45 6.61 3.35 7.24
N CYS A 46 5.89 4.41 7.56
CA CYS A 46 6.19 5.26 8.69
C CYS A 46 5.55 4.78 10.00
N ILE A 47 6.18 5.22 11.09
CA ILE A 47 5.72 5.04 12.47
C ILE A 47 5.45 6.44 13.03
N GLU A 48 4.27 6.62 13.59
CA GLU A 48 3.86 7.91 14.13
C GLU A 48 4.33 8.08 15.59
N ASN A 49 4.50 9.32 16.02
CA ASN A 49 4.72 9.71 17.42
C ASN A 49 6.00 9.16 18.09
N ILE A 50 7.04 8.85 17.32
CA ILE A 50 8.34 8.36 17.85
C ILE A 50 9.50 9.36 17.71
N GLY A 51 9.20 10.63 17.37
CA GLY A 51 10.22 11.67 17.27
C GLY A 51 11.13 11.60 16.05
N ALA A 52 10.70 10.96 14.96
CA ALA A 52 11.43 10.88 13.70
C ALA A 52 10.59 11.39 12.53
N SER A 53 11.26 12.01 11.55
CA SER A 53 10.60 12.46 10.32
C SER A 53 10.14 11.28 9.46
N CYS A 54 9.14 11.51 8.62
CA CYS A 54 8.56 10.52 7.73
C CYS A 54 8.34 11.12 6.34
N VAL A 55 8.78 10.41 5.30
CA VAL A 55 8.43 10.72 3.90
C VAL A 55 7.56 9.60 3.33
N SER A 56 6.29 9.88 3.08
CA SER A 56 5.32 8.89 2.59
C SER A 56 4.42 9.48 1.53
N VAL A 57 3.42 8.69 1.10
CA VAL A 57 2.26 9.22 0.38
C VAL A 57 1.05 9.20 1.30
N ASN A 58 -0.04 9.84 0.90
CA ASN A 58 -1.32 9.71 1.59
C ASN A 58 -2.05 8.43 1.13
N ASP A 59 -1.73 7.30 1.76
CA ASP A 59 -2.29 5.98 1.42
C ASP A 59 -3.82 5.92 1.52
N ARG A 60 -4.37 6.49 2.59
CA ARG A 60 -5.81 6.51 2.85
C ARG A 60 -6.56 7.30 1.79
N GLU A 61 -6.11 8.51 1.49
CA GLU A 61 -6.73 9.34 0.46
C GLU A 61 -6.58 8.71 -0.93
N SER A 62 -5.40 8.17 -1.24
CA SER A 62 -5.15 7.54 -2.54
C SER A 62 -6.00 6.28 -2.76
N SER A 63 -6.13 5.44 -1.73
CA SER A 63 -6.97 4.25 -1.78
C SER A 63 -8.45 4.60 -1.83
N LYS A 64 -8.88 5.66 -1.13
CA LYS A 64 -10.22 6.21 -1.28
C LYS A 64 -10.48 6.65 -2.71
N LYS A 65 -9.59 7.44 -3.31
CA LYS A 65 -9.72 7.95 -4.69
C LYS A 65 -9.84 6.83 -5.73
N ILE A 66 -9.01 5.79 -5.66
CA ILE A 66 -9.09 4.69 -6.63
C ILE A 66 -10.34 3.82 -6.42
N THR A 67 -10.82 3.68 -5.18
CA THR A 67 -12.08 2.99 -4.89
C THR A 67 -13.28 3.81 -5.37
N GLU A 68 -13.27 5.13 -5.16
CA GLU A 68 -14.30 6.03 -5.67
C GLU A 68 -14.35 6.05 -7.20
N HIS A 69 -13.21 5.90 -7.88
CA HIS A 69 -13.19 5.76 -9.34
C HIS A 69 -14.01 4.55 -9.81
N LEU A 70 -13.85 3.39 -9.16
CA LEU A 70 -14.67 2.19 -9.43
C LEU A 70 -16.16 2.43 -9.21
N ILE A 71 -16.52 3.20 -8.19
CA ILE A 71 -17.92 3.48 -7.86
C ILE A 71 -18.53 4.50 -8.84
N LYS A 72 -17.83 5.62 -9.08
CA LYS A 72 -18.35 6.78 -9.81
C LYS A 72 -18.36 6.55 -11.31
N GLU A 73 -17.27 6.01 -11.86
CA GLU A 73 -17.10 5.87 -13.31
C GLU A 73 -17.71 4.57 -13.83
N HIS A 74 -17.73 3.51 -13.02
CA HIS A 74 -18.19 2.19 -13.44
C HIS A 74 -19.47 1.70 -12.73
N GLY A 75 -19.88 2.36 -11.65
CA GLY A 75 -21.10 1.98 -10.91
C GLY A 75 -20.97 0.72 -10.06
N TYR A 76 -19.75 0.22 -9.83
CA TYR A 76 -19.54 -0.99 -9.03
C TYR A 76 -19.95 -0.76 -7.58
N THR A 77 -20.66 -1.73 -7.00
CA THR A 77 -21.14 -1.66 -5.61
C THR A 77 -20.68 -2.84 -4.77
N LYS A 78 -20.42 -3.99 -5.40
CA LYS A 78 -19.89 -5.19 -4.76
C LYS A 78 -18.38 -5.27 -4.98
N ILE A 79 -17.67 -4.36 -4.32
CA ILE A 79 -16.22 -4.23 -4.42
C ILE A 79 -15.59 -5.06 -3.30
N ALA A 80 -14.53 -5.80 -3.62
CA ALA A 80 -13.72 -6.50 -2.64
C ALA A 80 -12.38 -5.79 -2.42
N HIS A 81 -11.78 -6.02 -1.26
CA HIS A 81 -10.46 -5.51 -0.93
C HIS A 81 -9.50 -6.63 -0.52
N LEU A 82 -8.41 -6.78 -1.28
CA LEU A 82 -7.30 -7.65 -0.91
C LEU A 82 -6.30 -6.82 -0.12
N SER A 83 -6.50 -6.79 1.20
CA SER A 83 -5.79 -5.94 2.15
C SER A 83 -4.39 -6.43 2.49
N GLY A 84 -3.52 -5.50 2.88
CA GLY A 84 -2.23 -5.82 3.47
C GLY A 84 -2.33 -6.19 4.96
N PRO A 85 -1.21 -6.53 5.62
CA PRO A 85 -1.17 -6.71 7.05
C PRO A 85 -1.57 -5.42 7.79
N GLN A 86 -2.56 -5.53 8.68
CA GLN A 86 -3.16 -4.37 9.38
C GLN A 86 -2.27 -3.75 10.46
N LYS A 87 -1.14 -4.37 10.75
CA LYS A 87 -0.10 -3.85 11.66
C LYS A 87 0.98 -3.05 10.92
N VAL A 88 0.92 -3.01 9.59
CA VAL A 88 1.77 -2.18 8.75
C VAL A 88 0.94 -1.01 8.25
N SER A 89 1.46 0.21 8.37
CA SER A 89 0.74 1.46 8.08
C SER A 89 0.03 1.43 6.72
N ILE A 90 0.72 1.07 5.65
CA ILE A 90 0.15 1.02 4.30
C ILE A 90 -1.05 0.06 4.20
N GLY A 91 -1.01 -1.09 4.88
CA GLY A 91 -2.10 -2.07 4.84
C GLY A 91 -3.35 -1.61 5.59
N LYS A 92 -3.14 -0.88 6.69
CA LYS A 92 -4.19 -0.27 7.51
C LYS A 92 -4.83 0.93 6.82
N GLU A 93 -4.01 1.89 6.38
CA GLU A 93 -4.48 3.13 5.79
C GLU A 93 -5.18 2.91 4.45
N ARG A 94 -4.70 1.99 3.60
CA ARG A 94 -5.41 1.64 2.36
C ARG A 94 -6.75 0.96 2.64
N LEU A 95 -6.84 0.07 3.65
CA LEU A 95 -8.13 -0.50 4.04
C LEU A 95 -9.10 0.60 4.52
N PHE A 96 -8.63 1.58 5.29
CA PHE A 96 -9.46 2.71 5.69
C PHE A 96 -9.90 3.57 4.50
N GLY A 97 -9.02 3.82 3.53
CA GLY A 97 -9.38 4.54 2.31
C GLY A 97 -10.49 3.85 1.53
N TYR A 98 -10.37 2.53 1.34
CA TYR A 98 -11.41 1.69 0.76
C TYR A 98 -12.75 1.80 1.53
N LYS A 99 -12.73 1.65 2.86
CA LYS A 99 -13.94 1.76 3.71
C LYS A 99 -14.55 3.17 3.64
N ASP A 100 -13.74 4.22 3.63
CA ASP A 100 -14.19 5.60 3.50
C ASP A 100 -14.89 5.86 2.17
N ALA A 101 -14.39 5.31 1.07
CA ALA A 101 -15.03 5.42 -0.25
C ALA A 101 -16.41 4.76 -0.26
N LEU A 102 -16.53 3.55 0.28
CA LEU A 102 -17.82 2.87 0.38
C LEU A 102 -18.82 3.67 1.22
N ASN A 103 -18.38 4.14 2.39
CA ASN A 103 -19.22 4.95 3.28
C ASN A 103 -19.66 6.26 2.63
N ALA A 104 -18.76 6.95 1.92
CA ALA A 104 -19.08 8.21 1.23
C ALA A 104 -20.15 8.03 0.13
N HIS A 105 -20.30 6.81 -0.38
CA HIS A 105 -21.28 6.44 -1.40
C HIS A 105 -22.44 5.58 -0.88
N ASN A 106 -22.61 5.49 0.46
CA ASN A 106 -23.65 4.70 1.11
C ASN A 106 -23.66 3.21 0.71
N ILE A 107 -22.51 2.64 0.38
CA ILE A 107 -22.34 1.22 0.11
C ILE A 107 -22.01 0.51 1.41
N THR A 108 -22.81 -0.50 1.77
CA THR A 108 -22.60 -1.29 2.99
C THR A 108 -21.28 -2.06 2.91
N ILE A 109 -20.41 -1.86 3.89
CA ILE A 109 -19.16 -2.62 4.02
C ILE A 109 -19.50 -4.08 4.34
N ASN A 110 -19.16 -4.98 3.42
CA ASN A 110 -19.25 -6.41 3.63
C ASN A 110 -17.87 -6.95 4.03
N GLU A 111 -17.68 -7.25 5.31
CA GLU A 111 -16.41 -7.79 5.83
C GLU A 111 -16.02 -9.13 5.17
N LYS A 112 -16.95 -9.87 4.55
CA LYS A 112 -16.63 -11.09 3.78
C LYS A 112 -15.90 -10.79 2.46
N LEU A 113 -15.96 -9.56 1.97
CA LEU A 113 -15.25 -9.09 0.77
C LEU A 113 -13.87 -8.49 1.11
N ILE A 114 -13.47 -8.49 2.39
CA ILE A 114 -12.16 -8.01 2.83
C ILE A 114 -11.32 -9.23 3.22
N LEU A 115 -10.26 -9.50 2.47
CA LEU A 115 -9.32 -10.57 2.78
C LEU A 115 -7.93 -10.01 3.00
N GLN A 116 -7.17 -10.62 3.91
CA GLN A 116 -5.78 -10.27 4.15
C GLN A 116 -4.90 -11.06 3.18
N ALA A 117 -4.34 -10.35 2.19
CA ALA A 117 -3.58 -10.91 1.08
C ALA A 117 -2.07 -10.60 1.14
N GLY A 118 -1.59 -9.87 2.16
CA GLY A 118 -0.16 -9.55 2.26
C GLY A 118 0.26 -8.50 1.23
N PHE A 119 1.44 -8.67 0.62
CA PHE A 119 2.00 -7.74 -0.36
C PHE A 119 2.65 -8.45 -1.57
N LYS A 120 2.42 -9.76 -1.70
CA LYS A 120 3.06 -10.61 -2.70
C LYS A 120 2.03 -11.15 -3.68
N GLU A 121 2.52 -11.62 -4.82
CA GLU A 121 1.70 -12.28 -5.84
C GLU A 121 1.08 -13.57 -5.34
N GLU A 122 1.86 -14.42 -4.66
CA GLU A 122 1.39 -15.72 -4.20
C GLU A 122 0.23 -15.56 -3.21
N THR A 123 0.38 -14.65 -2.26
CA THR A 123 -0.63 -14.39 -1.24
C THR A 123 -1.83 -13.62 -1.80
N GLY A 124 -1.65 -12.82 -2.85
CA GLY A 124 -2.74 -12.21 -3.62
C GLY A 124 -3.57 -13.22 -4.40
N TYR A 125 -2.90 -14.19 -5.03
CA TYR A 125 -3.52 -15.32 -5.71
C TYR A 125 -4.37 -16.15 -4.73
N GLU A 126 -3.79 -16.57 -3.60
CA GLU A 126 -4.49 -17.39 -2.58
C GLU A 126 -5.73 -16.68 -2.02
N ALA A 127 -5.60 -15.38 -1.73
CA ALA A 127 -6.72 -14.58 -1.23
C ALA A 127 -7.83 -14.45 -2.28
N MET A 128 -7.48 -14.24 -3.56
CA MET A 128 -8.48 -14.16 -4.61
C MET A 128 -9.19 -15.50 -4.85
N ILE A 129 -8.47 -16.62 -4.86
CA ILE A 129 -9.08 -17.96 -4.92
C ILE A 129 -10.09 -18.15 -3.79
N THR A 130 -9.68 -17.84 -2.55
CA THR A 130 -10.56 -17.94 -1.37
C THR A 130 -11.83 -17.09 -1.54
N LEU A 131 -11.71 -15.88 -2.10
CA LEU A 131 -12.83 -14.99 -2.34
C LEU A 131 -13.78 -15.53 -3.43
N LEU A 132 -13.24 -16.06 -4.53
CA LEU A 132 -14.01 -16.64 -5.63
C LEU A 132 -14.78 -17.89 -5.19
N GLU A 133 -14.12 -18.80 -4.45
CA GLU A 133 -14.72 -20.02 -3.90
C GLU A 133 -15.86 -19.69 -2.92
N ARG A 134 -15.65 -18.74 -2.00
CA ARG A 134 -16.69 -18.29 -1.05
C ARG A 134 -17.91 -17.68 -1.76
N GLY A 135 -17.70 -17.08 -2.92
CA GLY A 135 -18.76 -16.46 -3.71
C GLY A 135 -19.74 -17.48 -4.29
N GLY A 136 -19.31 -18.72 -4.54
CA GLY A 136 -20.17 -19.78 -5.10
C GLY A 136 -20.86 -19.38 -6.41
N GLY A 137 -20.15 -18.66 -7.28
CA GLY A 137 -20.68 -18.06 -8.52
C GLY A 137 -21.19 -16.62 -8.38
N ASN A 138 -21.32 -16.10 -7.16
CA ASN A 138 -21.60 -14.69 -6.89
C ASN A 138 -20.29 -13.96 -6.55
N HIS A 139 -19.50 -13.65 -7.56
CA HIS A 139 -18.17 -13.02 -7.46
C HIS A 139 -18.27 -11.51 -7.14
N PRO A 140 -17.23 -10.86 -6.58
CA PRO A 140 -17.18 -9.40 -6.55
C PRO A 140 -17.19 -8.83 -7.97
N GLU A 141 -17.76 -7.64 -8.15
CA GLU A 141 -17.74 -6.93 -9.45
C GLU A 141 -16.38 -6.28 -9.70
N ALA A 142 -15.72 -5.85 -8.62
CA ALA A 142 -14.41 -5.24 -8.69
C ALA A 142 -13.55 -5.59 -7.47
N VAL A 143 -12.24 -5.52 -7.63
CA VAL A 143 -11.25 -5.76 -6.57
C VAL A 143 -10.31 -4.58 -6.45
N VAL A 144 -10.16 -4.05 -5.24
CA VAL A 144 -9.10 -3.11 -4.87
C VAL A 144 -8.00 -3.91 -4.18
N ALA A 145 -6.90 -4.16 -4.87
CA ALA A 145 -5.73 -4.80 -4.28
C ALA A 145 -4.88 -3.78 -3.52
N VAL A 146 -4.29 -4.20 -2.40
CA VAL A 146 -3.43 -3.32 -1.60
C VAL A 146 -2.20 -2.84 -2.36
N ASN A 147 -1.65 -3.62 -3.29
CA ASN A 147 -0.56 -3.23 -4.18
C ASN A 147 -0.59 -4.03 -5.50
N ASP A 148 0.25 -3.64 -6.45
CA ASP A 148 0.32 -4.24 -7.78
C ASP A 148 0.74 -5.72 -7.78
N PRO A 149 1.75 -6.18 -6.99
CA PRO A 149 2.01 -7.61 -6.84
C PRO A 149 0.78 -8.42 -6.40
N THR A 150 0.04 -7.94 -5.40
CA THR A 150 -1.20 -8.59 -4.97
C THR A 150 -2.26 -8.59 -6.07
N ALA A 151 -2.39 -7.50 -6.84
CA ALA A 151 -3.28 -7.44 -8.00
C ALA A 151 -2.88 -8.46 -9.08
N ILE A 152 -1.59 -8.58 -9.40
CA ILE A 152 -1.06 -9.53 -10.39
C ILE A 152 -1.39 -10.98 -10.00
N GLY A 153 -1.20 -11.32 -8.71
CA GLY A 153 -1.61 -12.62 -8.18
C GLY A 153 -3.12 -12.87 -8.32
N ALA A 154 -3.93 -11.87 -8.00
CA ALA A 154 -5.38 -11.94 -8.13
C ALA A 154 -5.84 -12.07 -9.60
N ILE A 155 -5.20 -11.36 -10.54
CA ILE A 155 -5.44 -11.48 -11.99
C ILE A 155 -5.23 -12.91 -12.44
N LYS A 156 -4.14 -13.55 -11.98
CA LYS A 156 -3.86 -14.95 -12.29
C LYS A 156 -4.98 -15.86 -11.77
N ALA A 157 -5.41 -15.69 -10.53
CA ALA A 157 -6.51 -16.47 -9.95
C ALA A 157 -7.83 -16.29 -10.70
N ILE A 158 -8.20 -15.06 -11.07
CA ILE A 158 -9.42 -14.75 -11.83
C ILE A 158 -9.40 -15.49 -13.17
N LYS A 159 -8.29 -15.39 -13.93
CA LYS A 159 -8.13 -16.08 -15.22
C LYS A 159 -8.20 -17.60 -15.08
N GLU A 160 -7.56 -18.18 -14.06
CA GLU A 160 -7.59 -19.64 -13.82
C GLU A 160 -8.99 -20.13 -13.39
N TYR A 161 -9.79 -19.26 -12.78
CA TYR A 161 -11.20 -19.53 -12.49
C TYR A 161 -12.11 -19.42 -13.72
N GLY A 162 -11.56 -19.12 -14.89
CA GLY A 162 -12.29 -18.97 -16.15
C GLY A 162 -13.02 -17.63 -16.30
N LEU A 163 -12.70 -16.65 -15.46
CA LEU A 163 -13.30 -15.31 -15.49
C LEU A 163 -12.42 -14.33 -16.29
N THR A 164 -13.07 -13.33 -16.85
CA THR A 164 -12.47 -12.29 -17.70
C THR A 164 -12.34 -10.96 -16.95
N ILE A 165 -11.30 -10.20 -17.31
CA ILE A 165 -11.02 -8.88 -16.73
C ILE A 165 -11.05 -7.88 -17.88
N PRO A 166 -11.83 -6.80 -17.79
CA PRO A 166 -12.63 -6.36 -16.64
C PRO A 166 -14.07 -6.91 -16.59
N GLU A 167 -14.52 -7.70 -17.57
CA GLU A 167 -15.95 -7.97 -17.79
C GLU A 167 -16.63 -8.73 -16.64
N ASP A 168 -15.98 -9.75 -16.09
CA ASP A 168 -16.52 -10.49 -14.95
C ASP A 168 -16.05 -9.90 -13.61
N VAL A 169 -14.78 -9.50 -13.54
CA VAL A 169 -14.16 -8.92 -12.34
C VAL A 169 -13.18 -7.82 -12.75
N ALA A 170 -13.52 -6.56 -12.48
CA ALA A 170 -12.59 -5.45 -12.58
C ALA A 170 -11.53 -5.52 -11.46
N ILE A 171 -10.33 -5.01 -11.71
CA ILE A 171 -9.29 -4.97 -10.68
C ILE A 171 -8.44 -3.73 -10.78
N VAL A 172 -8.08 -3.18 -9.63
CA VAL A 172 -7.15 -2.05 -9.49
C VAL A 172 -6.07 -2.37 -8.47
N GLY A 173 -4.90 -1.77 -8.66
CA GLY A 173 -3.73 -1.93 -7.79
C GLY A 173 -3.28 -0.64 -7.12
N PHE A 174 -2.05 -0.69 -6.63
CA PHE A 174 -1.36 0.44 -6.01
C PHE A 174 0.14 0.23 -6.21
N THR A 175 0.89 1.30 -6.48
CA THR A 175 2.36 1.47 -6.64
C THR A 175 2.82 1.77 -8.06
N ASP A 176 2.06 1.43 -9.09
CA ASP A 176 2.47 1.55 -10.50
C ASP A 176 3.82 0.87 -10.79
N ASP A 177 3.89 -0.41 -10.40
CA ASP A 177 4.99 -1.31 -10.74
C ASP A 177 5.17 -1.35 -12.26
N ILE A 178 6.42 -1.48 -12.73
CA ILE A 178 6.76 -1.51 -14.16
C ILE A 178 5.95 -2.57 -14.92
N ARG A 179 5.63 -3.70 -14.27
CA ARG A 179 4.85 -4.79 -14.83
C ARG A 179 3.39 -4.42 -15.06
N SER A 180 2.84 -3.48 -14.30
CA SER A 180 1.42 -3.09 -14.37
C SER A 180 1.00 -2.62 -15.75
N SER A 181 1.91 -1.99 -16.50
CA SER A 181 1.67 -1.56 -17.88
C SER A 181 1.86 -2.67 -18.95
N LEU A 182 2.50 -3.78 -18.58
CA LEU A 182 2.95 -4.83 -19.49
C LEU A 182 2.07 -6.10 -19.44
N LEU A 183 1.07 -6.13 -18.55
CA LEU A 183 0.11 -7.22 -18.48
C LEU A 183 -0.78 -7.26 -19.73
N ASP A 184 -1.31 -8.44 -20.09
CA ASP A 184 -2.27 -8.58 -21.19
C ASP A 184 -3.48 -7.65 -21.06
N VAL A 185 -3.89 -7.40 -19.80
CA VAL A 185 -4.85 -6.38 -19.41
C VAL A 185 -4.11 -5.40 -18.51
N PRO A 186 -3.59 -4.28 -19.05
CA PRO A 186 -2.83 -3.32 -18.27
C PRO A 186 -3.61 -2.82 -17.04
N LEU A 187 -2.93 -2.83 -15.89
CA LEU A 187 -3.53 -2.62 -14.57
C LEU A 187 -3.73 -1.13 -14.26
N THR A 188 -4.97 -0.72 -14.00
CA THR A 188 -5.30 0.56 -13.37
C THR A 188 -4.77 0.56 -11.94
N THR A 189 -3.99 1.59 -11.57
CA THR A 189 -3.26 1.61 -10.29
C THR A 189 -2.99 3.03 -9.81
N VAL A 190 -2.61 3.17 -8.54
CA VAL A 190 -2.09 4.42 -7.99
C VAL A 190 -0.58 4.49 -8.23
N HIS A 191 -0.12 5.51 -8.95
CA HIS A 191 1.31 5.80 -9.06
C HIS A 191 1.84 6.47 -7.79
N GLN A 192 2.74 5.74 -7.13
CA GLN A 192 3.54 6.22 -6.01
C GLN A 192 4.91 6.66 -6.56
N PRO A 193 5.26 7.96 -6.50
CA PRO A 193 6.49 8.48 -7.09
C PRO A 193 7.73 8.11 -6.25
N ALA A 194 8.13 6.83 -6.31
CA ALA A 194 9.15 6.25 -5.45
C ALA A 194 10.52 6.97 -5.54
N TYR A 195 10.90 7.46 -6.72
CA TYR A 195 12.14 8.23 -6.88
C TYR A 195 12.12 9.53 -6.08
N GLN A 196 11.04 10.32 -6.21
CA GLN A 196 10.88 11.58 -5.48
C GLN A 196 10.80 11.34 -3.97
N MET A 197 10.12 10.27 -3.53
CA MET A 197 10.11 9.89 -2.12
C MET A 197 11.52 9.59 -1.61
N GLY A 198 12.31 8.84 -2.38
CA GLY A 198 13.71 8.55 -2.03
C GLY A 198 14.58 9.79 -1.98
N GLU A 199 14.42 10.71 -2.94
CA GLU A 199 15.14 11.99 -2.99
C GLU A 199 14.84 12.85 -1.76
N GLU A 200 13.55 13.07 -1.43
CA GLU A 200 13.16 13.88 -0.27
C GLU A 200 13.58 13.22 1.05
N ALA A 201 13.49 11.90 1.16
CA ALA A 201 13.90 11.21 2.38
C ALA A 201 15.43 11.22 2.59
N ALA A 202 16.20 11.07 1.52
CA ALA A 202 17.66 11.20 1.56
C ALA A 202 18.07 12.63 1.90
N LYS A 203 17.45 13.64 1.25
CA LYS A 203 17.69 15.05 1.55
C LYS A 203 17.40 15.39 3.01
N LYS A 204 16.27 14.91 3.55
CA LYS A 204 15.94 15.11 4.98
C LYS A 204 16.97 14.47 5.90
N LEU A 205 17.44 13.27 5.59
CA LEU A 205 18.46 12.59 6.40
C LEU A 205 19.82 13.30 6.33
N ILE A 206 20.24 13.72 5.13
CA ILE A 206 21.51 14.44 4.93
C ILE A 206 21.50 15.76 5.70
N ASN A 207 20.43 16.56 5.59
CA ASN A 207 20.28 17.80 6.36
C ASN A 207 20.36 17.54 7.88
N PHE A 208 19.72 16.46 8.36
CA PHE A 208 19.81 16.10 9.76
C PHE A 208 21.25 15.74 10.14
N ILE A 209 21.99 15.03 9.29
CA ILE A 209 23.40 14.66 9.54
C ILE A 209 24.31 15.90 9.57
N GLU A 210 24.25 16.75 8.55
CA GLU A 210 25.19 17.85 8.31
C GLU A 210 24.90 19.09 9.16
N GLU A 211 23.62 19.47 9.30
CA GLU A 211 23.20 20.71 9.95
C GLU A 211 22.62 20.50 11.36
N ASP A 212 22.55 19.24 11.81
CA ASP A 212 21.89 18.82 13.05
C ASP A 212 20.41 19.23 13.14
N ASP A 213 19.77 19.44 11.99
CA ASP A 213 18.34 19.76 11.90
C ASP A 213 17.47 18.51 12.05
N GLY A 214 17.19 18.16 13.30
CA GLY A 214 16.29 17.07 13.69
C GLY A 214 14.80 17.43 13.69
N THR A 215 14.39 18.54 13.07
CA THR A 215 12.98 18.95 13.05
C THR A 215 12.12 17.82 12.48
N VAL A 216 11.17 17.35 13.29
CA VAL A 216 10.29 16.24 12.92
C VAL A 216 9.22 16.73 11.95
N GLU A 217 9.24 16.18 10.74
CA GLU A 217 8.31 16.53 9.67
C GLU A 217 7.63 15.29 9.09
N LYS A 218 6.35 15.45 8.74
CA LYS A 218 5.62 14.49 7.92
C LYS A 218 5.50 15.07 6.51
N ILE A 219 6.26 14.50 5.58
CA ILE A 219 6.34 14.93 4.19
C ILE A 219 5.51 13.94 3.36
N GLU A 220 4.38 14.42 2.81
CA GLU A 220 3.52 13.62 1.94
C GLU A 220 3.75 13.98 0.47
N ILE A 221 4.22 13.01 -0.32
CA ILE A 221 4.40 13.18 -1.76
C ILE A 221 3.08 12.87 -2.49
N PRO A 222 2.61 13.74 -3.41
CA PRO A 222 1.37 13.50 -4.14
C PRO A 222 1.41 12.24 -5.01
N THR A 223 0.31 11.49 -5.02
CA THR A 223 0.10 10.34 -5.91
C THR A 223 -0.74 10.74 -7.13
N THR A 224 -0.74 9.91 -8.17
CA THR A 224 -1.63 10.06 -9.32
C THR A 224 -2.30 8.74 -9.68
N LEU A 225 -3.55 8.76 -10.14
CA LEU A 225 -4.18 7.57 -10.70
C LEU A 225 -3.65 7.33 -12.12
N LYS A 226 -3.23 6.10 -12.40
CA LYS A 226 -2.89 5.61 -13.74
C LYS A 226 -4.03 4.74 -14.21
N ILE A 227 -4.92 5.34 -14.98
CA ILE A 227 -6.07 4.65 -15.56
C ILE A 227 -5.62 3.82 -16.76
N ARG A 228 -6.02 2.56 -16.78
CA ARG A 228 -5.77 1.57 -17.83
C ARG A 228 -7.02 0.69 -18.00
N SER A 229 -6.93 -0.44 -18.68
CA SER A 229 -8.10 -1.23 -19.08
C SER A 229 -8.61 -2.21 -18.02
N SER A 230 -7.86 -2.51 -16.96
CA SER A 230 -8.27 -3.52 -15.97
C SER A 230 -9.51 -3.19 -15.13
N CYS A 231 -10.01 -1.96 -15.21
CA CYS A 231 -11.28 -1.54 -14.60
C CYS A 231 -12.39 -1.25 -15.63
N GLY A 232 -12.12 -1.37 -16.93
CA GLY A 232 -13.11 -1.10 -17.99
C GLY A 232 -13.10 0.31 -18.58
N CYS A 233 -12.01 1.06 -18.41
CA CYS A 233 -11.78 2.34 -19.09
C CYS A 233 -11.22 2.18 -20.51
#